data_AF-A0A2V1AWY3-F1
#
_entry.id   AF-A0A2V1AWY3-F1
#
_cell.length_a   1.000
_cell.length_b   1.000
_cell.length_c   1.000
_cell.angle_alpha   90.00
_cell.angle_beta   90.00
_cell.angle_gamma   90.00
#
_symmetry.space_group_name_H-M   'P 1'
#
loop_
_entity.id
_entity.type
_entity.pdbx_description
1 polymer ?
#
loop_
_entity_poly.entity_id
_entity_poly.type
_entity_poly.pdbx_seq_one_letter_code
_entity_poly.pdbx_strand_id
1 'polypeptide(L)'
;MEHDDSATGGLMKFLLATANGGAPGTGIKQIIDIGTNLLGDELPDELVKYNVDTQNVLMGGYPTEWDVAPSIAFSVIFFVFLILHTSIFLINFFRGHYFWVSIGFIVYCLMKIPAFAMRAYWAKNITEINIGLTASVLQIVPAYLIVSLNLILTQRLFTWRHPVGGSRWLFWSIMLGMYAMVFVFIAVIITASLVPYLYFISYRTYEQWAQVNQAAGVIVVLYVMTSVSLLALSYLFPPTKKDENLYTYQPWWIKSFSPFYFVEKGAAQRAELTFMRRNHNHRHAIRVIAATHHHFNMVEGMTNERGSLTHNVSMFIITATTALILVGAILRCIVLFQFKWKRYEDTIAEPLLGFITWGLFESFVNIIYIVGRVDLRLYRPDILPPQVRAIITAEQSFYPSESEEDDEDDIYTRSSHESDISAVSKGYSSDSPLSYDKVEPPYPTDDVEDDRKTTDSSSFQFPSERPEKDKKRDLKHVEQAEDDESMFHF
;
A
#
# COMPACT_ATOMS: atom_id res chain seq x y z
N MET A 1 -41.40 -12.06 3.32
CA MET A 1 -41.52 -10.90 4.22
C MET A 1 -42.94 -10.91 4.77
N GLU A 2 -43.10 -11.12 6.08
CA GLU A 2 -44.41 -11.05 6.75
C GLU A 2 -45.01 -9.64 6.61
N HIS A 3 -46.33 -9.55 6.48
CA HIS A 3 -47.03 -8.27 6.46
C HIS A 3 -47.04 -7.68 7.87
N ASP A 4 -46.28 -6.59 8.08
CA ASP A 4 -46.41 -5.78 9.29
C ASP A 4 -47.70 -4.96 9.21
N ASP A 5 -48.71 -5.39 9.97
CA ASP A 5 -50.04 -4.80 10.04
C ASP A 5 -50.18 -3.79 11.21
N SER A 6 -49.06 -3.40 11.84
CA SER A 6 -49.07 -2.30 12.80
C SER A 6 -49.43 -0.97 12.13
N ALA A 7 -49.94 -0.01 12.92
CA ALA A 7 -50.23 1.34 12.43
C ALA A 7 -48.98 2.00 11.82
N THR A 8 -47.81 1.80 12.44
CA THR A 8 -46.51 2.27 11.94
C THR A 8 -46.16 1.61 10.61
N GLY A 9 -46.33 0.30 10.49
CA GLY A 9 -46.11 -0.43 9.24
C GLY A 9 -47.03 0.04 8.11
N GLY A 10 -48.31 0.28 8.41
CA GLY A 10 -49.28 0.86 7.48
C GLY A 10 -48.90 2.26 7.00
N LEU A 11 -48.50 3.13 7.93
CA LEU A 11 -48.01 4.49 7.62
C LEU A 11 -46.78 4.45 6.72
N MET A 12 -45.80 3.60 7.04
CA MET A 12 -44.58 3.48 6.25
C MET A 12 -44.84 2.90 4.85
N LYS A 13 -45.76 1.95 4.72
CA LYS A 13 -46.23 1.45 3.40
C LYS A 13 -46.89 2.57 2.59
N PHE A 14 -47.71 3.41 3.23
CA PHE A 14 -48.32 4.56 2.57
C PHE A 14 -47.26 5.56 2.09
N LEU A 15 -46.29 5.92 2.93
CA LEU A 15 -45.17 6.79 2.55
C LEU A 15 -44.36 6.21 1.38
N LEU A 16 -44.02 4.92 1.43
CA LEU A 16 -43.31 4.24 0.34
C LEU A 16 -44.14 4.24 -0.96
N ALA A 17 -45.46 4.08 -0.88
CA ALA A 17 -46.35 4.14 -2.04
C ALA A 17 -46.37 5.54 -2.67
N THR A 18 -46.29 6.61 -1.87
CA THR A 18 -46.14 7.99 -2.39
C THR A 18 -44.79 8.24 -3.05
N ALA A 19 -43.76 7.47 -2.70
CA ALA A 19 -42.41 7.53 -3.25
C ALA A 19 -42.14 6.47 -4.33
N ASN A 20 -43.13 6.18 -5.19
CA ASN A 20 -43.05 5.19 -6.28
C ASN A 20 -42.74 3.74 -5.85
N GLY A 21 -43.00 3.37 -4.58
CA GLY A 21 -42.89 1.98 -4.12
C GLY A 21 -41.44 1.49 -3.96
N GLY A 22 -40.57 2.30 -3.36
CA GLY A 22 -39.20 1.89 -3.01
C GLY A 22 -39.15 0.62 -2.14
N ALA A 23 -38.04 -0.11 -2.25
CA ALA A 23 -37.78 -1.28 -1.42
C ALA A 23 -37.75 -0.89 0.07
N PRO A 24 -38.36 -1.67 0.98
CA PRO A 24 -38.29 -1.38 2.41
C PRO A 24 -36.83 -1.37 2.90
N GLY A 25 -36.51 -0.46 3.83
CA GLY A 25 -35.14 -0.27 4.31
C GLY A 25 -34.28 0.63 3.43
N THR A 26 -34.87 1.30 2.43
CA THR A 26 -34.17 2.24 1.54
C THR A 26 -34.74 3.65 1.65
N GLY A 27 -33.95 4.66 1.29
CA GLY A 27 -34.34 6.07 1.32
C GLY A 27 -34.57 6.64 2.73
N ILE A 28 -33.87 6.13 3.74
CA ILE A 28 -34.05 6.58 5.13
C ILE A 28 -33.80 8.07 5.30
N LYS A 29 -32.88 8.66 4.52
CA LYS A 29 -32.65 10.11 4.56
C LYS A 29 -33.91 10.87 4.15
N GLN A 30 -34.58 10.47 3.07
CA GLN A 30 -35.85 11.09 2.68
C GLN A 30 -36.93 10.89 3.72
N ILE A 31 -37.01 9.70 4.32
CA ILE A 31 -38.01 9.40 5.35
C ILE A 31 -37.82 10.32 6.56
N ILE A 32 -36.57 10.53 7.00
CA ILE A 32 -36.25 11.47 8.08
C ILE A 32 -36.63 12.89 7.65
N ASP A 33 -36.20 13.34 6.47
CA ASP A 33 -36.52 14.70 5.97
C ASP A 33 -38.04 14.94 5.91
N ILE A 34 -38.84 13.96 5.44
CA ILE A 34 -40.30 14.03 5.41
C ILE A 34 -40.88 14.05 6.83
N GLY A 35 -40.40 13.16 7.69
CA GLY A 35 -40.83 13.08 9.08
C GLY A 35 -40.61 14.39 9.82
N THR A 36 -39.41 14.97 9.69
CA THR A 36 -39.02 16.22 10.34
C THR A 36 -39.90 17.38 9.87
N ASN A 37 -40.19 17.44 8.57
CA ASN A 37 -41.07 18.47 8.00
C ASN A 37 -42.54 18.35 8.47
N LEU A 38 -42.99 17.13 8.80
CA LEU A 38 -44.39 16.87 9.20
C LEU A 38 -44.61 16.92 10.72
N LEU A 39 -43.63 16.44 11.50
CA LEU A 39 -43.76 16.19 12.94
C LEU A 39 -42.83 17.07 13.78
N GLY A 40 -41.91 17.80 13.16
CA GLY A 40 -40.86 18.58 13.84
C GLY A 40 -39.57 17.78 14.04
N ASP A 41 -38.58 18.41 14.69
CA ASP A 41 -37.22 17.87 14.83
C ASP A 41 -37.15 16.59 15.69
N GLU A 42 -38.11 16.40 16.60
CA GLU A 42 -38.21 15.23 17.46
C GLU A 42 -39.20 14.21 16.88
N LEU A 43 -38.66 13.21 16.18
CA LEU A 43 -39.47 12.12 15.63
C LEU A 43 -39.88 11.14 16.74
N PRO A 44 -41.12 10.62 16.72
CA PRO A 44 -41.57 9.60 17.67
C PRO A 44 -40.68 8.36 17.69
N ASP A 45 -40.31 7.89 18.88
CA ASP A 45 -39.41 6.74 19.08
C ASP A 45 -39.84 5.48 18.34
N GLU A 46 -41.15 5.22 18.28
CA GLU A 46 -41.69 4.04 17.60
C GLU A 46 -41.45 4.10 16.08
N LEU A 47 -41.48 5.30 15.48
CA LEU A 47 -41.15 5.51 14.06
C LEU A 47 -39.65 5.32 13.82
N VAL A 48 -38.82 5.87 14.71
CA VAL A 48 -37.36 5.72 14.64
C VAL A 48 -36.98 4.24 14.75
N LYS A 49 -37.50 3.54 15.75
CA LYS A 49 -37.26 2.11 15.98
C LYS A 49 -37.70 1.27 14.79
N TYR A 50 -38.91 1.48 14.27
CA TYR A 50 -39.39 0.75 13.09
C TYR A 50 -38.46 0.94 11.89
N ASN A 51 -38.02 2.17 11.64
CA ASN A 51 -37.16 2.47 10.51
C ASN A 51 -35.76 1.87 10.68
N VAL A 52 -35.18 1.90 11.87
CA VAL A 52 -33.91 1.25 12.20
C VAL A 52 -34.02 -0.27 12.04
N ASP A 53 -35.10 -0.88 12.52
CA ASP A 53 -35.39 -2.31 12.43
C ASP A 53 -35.52 -2.82 10.98
N THR A 54 -35.99 -1.95 10.08
CA THR A 54 -36.18 -2.26 8.66
C THR A 54 -34.96 -1.92 7.81
N GLN A 55 -33.93 -1.29 8.36
CA GLN A 55 -32.65 -1.12 7.67
C GLN A 55 -31.90 -2.45 7.53
N ASN A 56 -30.89 -2.44 6.69
CA ASN A 56 -30.07 -3.61 6.40
C ASN A 56 -29.17 -3.95 7.58
N VAL A 57 -28.96 -5.24 7.81
CA VAL A 57 -27.96 -5.68 8.78
C VAL A 57 -26.59 -5.11 8.38
N LEU A 58 -25.92 -4.53 9.37
CA LEU A 58 -24.56 -4.02 9.27
C LEU A 58 -23.69 -4.76 10.26
N MET A 59 -22.45 -5.03 9.89
CA MET A 59 -21.48 -5.52 10.86
C MET A 59 -21.29 -4.43 11.93
N GLY A 60 -21.35 -4.79 13.21
CA GLY A 60 -21.32 -3.82 14.30
C GLY A 60 -22.61 -3.00 14.44
N GLY A 61 -23.66 -3.26 13.67
CA GLY A 61 -24.98 -2.68 13.83
C GLY A 61 -25.07 -1.15 13.78
N TYR A 62 -26.30 -0.66 13.99
CA TYR A 62 -26.58 0.76 14.23
C TYR A 62 -26.32 1.10 15.69
N PRO A 63 -25.66 2.24 15.98
CA PRO A 63 -25.22 2.54 17.32
C PRO A 63 -26.38 2.77 18.29
N THR A 64 -26.13 2.43 19.54
CA THR A 64 -27.00 2.66 20.70
C THR A 64 -26.23 3.45 21.76
N GLU A 65 -26.87 3.86 22.86
CA GLU A 65 -26.16 4.54 23.95
C GLU A 65 -24.95 3.74 24.49
N TRP A 66 -25.01 2.40 24.42
CA TRP A 66 -23.90 1.52 24.79
C TRP A 66 -22.64 1.77 23.96
N ASP A 67 -22.79 2.17 22.69
CA ASP A 67 -21.68 2.42 21.76
C ASP A 67 -20.87 3.68 22.11
N VAL A 68 -21.39 4.60 22.92
CA VAL A 68 -20.73 5.89 23.23
C VAL A 68 -19.38 5.67 23.89
N ALA A 69 -19.34 4.90 24.98
CA ALA A 69 -18.13 4.64 25.75
C ALA A 69 -17.03 3.90 24.96
N PRO A 70 -17.30 2.73 24.32
CA PRO A 70 -16.28 2.02 23.54
C PRO A 70 -15.82 2.85 22.33
N SER A 71 -16.71 3.60 21.67
CA SER A 71 -16.32 4.45 20.55
C SER A 71 -15.34 5.55 20.98
N ILE A 72 -15.61 6.25 22.09
CA ILE A 72 -14.67 7.25 22.61
C ILE A 72 -13.34 6.61 22.99
N ALA A 73 -13.36 5.44 23.65
CA ALA A 73 -12.15 4.72 24.03
C ALA A 73 -11.28 4.37 22.82
N PHE A 74 -11.87 3.81 21.76
CA PHE A 74 -11.14 3.49 20.53
C PHE A 74 -10.67 4.75 19.79
N SER A 75 -11.46 5.82 19.76
CA SER A 75 -11.01 7.11 19.18
C SER A 75 -9.73 7.61 19.86
N VAL A 76 -9.66 7.54 21.19
CA VAL A 76 -8.46 7.90 21.97
C VAL A 76 -7.29 6.94 21.70
N ILE A 77 -7.54 5.63 21.63
CA ILE A 77 -6.50 4.64 21.31
C ILE A 77 -5.89 4.89 19.93
N PHE A 78 -6.69 5.12 18.90
CA PHE A 78 -6.20 5.43 17.55
C PHE A 78 -5.51 6.80 17.49
N PHE A 79 -5.90 7.75 18.33
CA PHE A 79 -5.17 9.02 18.49
C PHE A 79 -3.77 8.82 19.07
N VAL A 80 -3.60 7.93 20.06
CA VAL A 80 -2.27 7.55 20.56
C VAL A 80 -1.44 6.87 19.46
N PHE A 81 -2.03 5.96 18.68
CA PHE A 81 -1.32 5.36 17.54
C PHE A 81 -0.92 6.37 16.48
N LEU A 82 -1.77 7.37 16.20
CA LEU A 82 -1.44 8.47 15.29
C LEU A 82 -0.18 9.21 15.77
N ILE A 83 -0.11 9.57 17.06
CA ILE A 83 1.06 10.23 17.63
C ILE A 83 2.30 9.36 17.48
N LEU A 84 2.21 8.06 17.79
CA LEU A 84 3.34 7.13 17.71
C LEU A 84 3.85 6.94 16.28
N HIS A 85 2.97 6.64 15.32
CA HIS A 85 3.34 6.51 13.90
C HIS A 85 3.93 7.80 13.34
N THR A 86 3.32 8.95 13.68
CA THR A 86 3.81 10.26 13.24
C THR A 86 5.18 10.57 13.84
N SER A 87 5.38 10.30 15.14
CA SER A 87 6.66 10.53 15.82
C SER A 87 7.77 9.68 15.20
N ILE A 88 7.51 8.37 14.99
CA ILE A 88 8.48 7.48 14.34
C ILE A 88 8.80 7.97 12.93
N PHE A 89 7.77 8.32 12.14
CA PHE A 89 7.96 8.82 10.78
C PHE A 89 8.80 10.10 10.74
N LEU A 90 8.47 11.10 11.56
CA LEU A 90 9.20 12.37 11.60
C LEU A 90 10.65 12.18 12.05
N ILE A 91 10.89 11.39 13.10
CA ILE A 91 12.24 11.11 13.60
C ILE A 91 13.09 10.44 12.50
N ASN A 92 12.53 9.46 11.80
CA ASN A 92 13.20 8.78 10.70
C ASN A 92 13.43 9.72 9.51
N PHE A 93 12.43 10.52 9.14
CA PHE A 93 12.49 11.48 8.05
C PHE A 93 13.62 12.51 8.26
N PHE A 94 13.70 13.12 9.44
CA PHE A 94 14.77 14.08 9.77
C PHE A 94 16.16 13.44 9.91
N ARG A 95 16.22 12.11 10.07
CA ARG A 95 17.47 11.34 10.06
C ARG A 95 17.87 10.88 8.66
N GLY A 96 17.05 11.13 7.63
CA GLY A 96 17.29 10.73 6.25
C GLY A 96 16.88 9.29 5.95
N HIS A 97 16.00 8.69 6.76
CA HIS A 97 15.49 7.33 6.60
C HIS A 97 14.03 7.36 6.13
N TYR A 98 13.81 7.24 4.82
CA TYR A 98 12.49 7.43 4.22
C TYR A 98 11.70 6.12 4.12
N PHE A 99 10.71 5.95 5.00
CA PHE A 99 9.78 4.82 4.94
C PHE A 99 8.36 5.31 4.62
N TRP A 100 8.08 5.50 3.34
CA TRP A 100 6.82 6.11 2.85
C TRP A 100 5.55 5.34 3.26
N VAL A 101 5.65 4.04 3.51
CA VAL A 101 4.53 3.21 3.99
C VAL A 101 3.99 3.72 5.34
N SER A 102 4.82 4.38 6.17
CA SER A 102 4.36 5.02 7.42
C SER A 102 3.29 6.08 7.19
N ILE A 103 3.30 6.80 6.06
CA ILE A 103 2.23 7.76 5.74
C ILE A 103 0.89 7.05 5.63
N GLY A 104 0.88 5.83 5.08
CA GLY A 104 -0.32 4.99 5.03
C GLY A 104 -0.87 4.67 6.43
N PHE A 105 -0.02 4.36 7.40
CA PHE A 105 -0.44 4.12 8.79
C PHE A 105 -0.97 5.39 9.47
N ILE A 106 -0.37 6.55 9.18
CA ILE A 106 -0.82 7.85 9.67
C ILE A 106 -2.22 8.18 9.12
N VAL A 107 -2.41 8.09 7.79
CA VAL A 107 -3.70 8.32 7.13
C VAL A 107 -4.75 7.34 7.67
N TYR A 108 -4.39 6.08 7.82
CA TYR A 108 -5.25 5.07 8.42
C TYR A 108 -5.74 5.48 9.82
N CYS A 109 -4.85 5.94 10.71
CA CYS A 109 -5.26 6.41 12.04
C CYS A 109 -6.09 7.70 11.97
N LEU A 110 -5.74 8.64 11.08
CA LEU A 110 -6.50 9.87 10.84
C LEU A 110 -7.94 9.62 10.40
N MET A 111 -8.21 8.51 9.70
CA MET A 111 -9.58 8.11 9.34
C MET A 111 -10.32 7.46 10.52
N LYS A 112 -9.64 6.61 11.31
CA LYS A 112 -10.26 5.88 12.43
C LYS A 112 -10.70 6.77 13.58
N ILE A 113 -9.94 7.81 13.91
CA ILE A 113 -10.28 8.73 15.02
C ILE A 113 -11.66 9.38 14.82
N PRO A 114 -11.93 10.09 13.70
CA PRO A 114 -13.24 10.65 13.43
C PRO A 114 -14.30 9.57 13.17
N ALA A 115 -13.96 8.40 12.61
CA ALA A 115 -14.91 7.31 12.45
C ALA A 115 -15.56 6.90 13.79
N PHE A 116 -14.74 6.64 14.79
CA PHE A 116 -15.23 6.30 16.13
C PHE A 116 -15.87 7.51 16.84
N ALA A 117 -15.31 8.71 16.72
CA ALA A 117 -15.89 9.91 17.34
C ALA A 117 -17.28 10.23 16.79
N MET A 118 -17.46 10.16 15.47
CA MET A 118 -18.76 10.35 14.81
C MET A 118 -19.74 9.23 15.16
N ARG A 119 -19.28 7.98 15.29
CA ARG A 119 -20.15 6.89 15.80
C ARG A 119 -20.62 7.14 17.22
N ALA A 120 -19.77 7.65 18.10
CA ALA A 120 -20.15 8.05 19.46
C ALA A 120 -21.18 9.19 19.49
N TYR A 121 -21.10 10.12 18.52
CA TYR A 121 -22.09 11.17 18.36
C TYR A 121 -23.42 10.61 17.82
N TRP A 122 -23.35 9.78 16.77
CA TRP A 122 -24.53 9.15 16.15
C TRP A 122 -25.29 8.24 17.13
N ALA A 123 -24.59 7.65 18.10
CA ALA A 123 -25.18 6.90 19.21
C ALA A 123 -26.13 7.72 20.10
N LYS A 124 -25.94 9.05 20.19
CA LYS A 124 -26.80 9.95 20.97
C LYS A 124 -28.05 10.40 20.21
N ASN A 125 -27.95 10.46 18.89
CA ASN A 125 -29.09 10.75 18.03
C ASN A 125 -28.97 9.98 16.71
N ILE A 126 -29.71 8.88 16.58
CA ILE A 126 -29.65 8.00 15.42
C ILE A 126 -30.24 8.64 14.15
N THR A 127 -31.04 9.70 14.28
CA THR A 127 -31.63 10.41 13.13
C THR A 127 -30.62 11.27 12.38
N GLU A 128 -29.44 11.53 12.96
CA GLU A 128 -28.32 12.25 12.33
C GLU A 128 -27.60 11.39 11.28
N ILE A 129 -28.32 11.01 10.24
CA ILE A 129 -27.90 10.01 9.25
C ILE A 129 -26.63 10.43 8.50
N ASN A 130 -26.43 11.73 8.24
CA ASN A 130 -25.24 12.22 7.54
C ASN A 130 -23.95 11.93 8.34
N ILE A 131 -24.01 12.09 9.66
CA ILE A 131 -22.89 11.78 10.55
C ILE A 131 -22.68 10.28 10.61
N GLY A 132 -23.76 9.50 10.69
CA GLY A 132 -23.70 8.03 10.68
C GLY A 132 -23.10 7.43 9.41
N LEU A 133 -23.50 7.95 8.25
CA LEU A 133 -22.96 7.53 6.95
C LEU A 133 -21.50 7.91 6.81
N THR A 134 -21.13 9.13 7.24
CA THR A 134 -19.73 9.58 7.22
C THR A 134 -18.86 8.71 8.14
N ALA A 135 -19.34 8.41 9.35
CA ALA A 135 -18.68 7.50 10.28
C ALA A 135 -18.48 6.11 9.66
N SER A 136 -19.51 5.59 8.99
CA SER A 136 -19.48 4.28 8.34
C SER A 136 -18.44 4.23 7.21
N VAL A 137 -18.40 5.24 6.33
CA VAL A 137 -17.39 5.34 5.28
C VAL A 137 -15.98 5.43 5.87
N LEU A 138 -15.77 6.29 6.86
CA LEU A 138 -14.48 6.45 7.54
C LEU A 138 -14.07 5.20 8.33
N GLN A 139 -14.99 4.33 8.70
CA GLN A 139 -14.68 3.03 9.31
C GLN A 139 -14.30 1.98 8.27
N ILE A 140 -14.99 2.01 7.12
CA ILE A 140 -14.88 1.01 6.06
C ILE A 140 -13.59 1.22 5.27
N VAL A 141 -13.34 2.41 4.73
CA VAL A 141 -12.20 2.68 3.84
C VAL A 141 -10.83 2.32 4.44
N PRO A 142 -10.46 2.70 5.68
CA PRO A 142 -9.16 2.36 6.24
C PRO A 142 -8.97 0.84 6.43
N ALA A 143 -10.04 0.06 6.58
CA ALA A 143 -9.94 -1.40 6.66
C ALA A 143 -9.43 -2.01 5.34
N TYR A 144 -9.59 -1.34 4.20
CA TYR A 144 -9.01 -1.77 2.91
C TYR A 144 -7.58 -1.27 2.77
N LEU A 145 -7.34 -0.03 3.22
CA LEU A 145 -6.00 0.56 3.22
C LEU A 145 -5.00 -0.31 4.00
N ILE A 146 -5.37 -0.78 5.20
CA ILE A 146 -4.47 -1.61 6.02
C ILE A 146 -4.14 -2.95 5.35
N VAL A 147 -5.07 -3.53 4.57
CA VAL A 147 -4.83 -4.75 3.80
C VAL A 147 -3.81 -4.49 2.70
N SER A 148 -3.93 -3.39 1.97
CA SER A 148 -2.98 -2.99 0.92
C SER A 148 -1.59 -2.70 1.49
N LEU A 149 -1.53 -2.01 2.62
CA LEU A 149 -0.25 -1.75 3.30
C LEU A 149 0.41 -3.08 3.71
N ASN A 150 -0.36 -4.02 4.24
CA ASN A 150 0.13 -5.35 4.60
C ASN A 150 0.62 -6.15 3.36
N LEU A 151 -0.04 -6.00 2.21
CA LEU A 151 0.43 -6.58 0.96
C LEU A 151 1.76 -5.96 0.48
N ILE A 152 1.91 -4.63 0.59
CA ILE A 152 3.18 -3.93 0.28
C ILE A 152 4.31 -4.45 1.18
N LEU A 153 4.05 -4.62 2.48
CA LEU A 153 5.00 -5.20 3.42
C LEU A 153 5.40 -6.63 3.03
N THR A 154 4.42 -7.44 2.64
CA THR A 154 4.62 -8.82 2.19
C THR A 154 5.42 -8.87 0.89
N GLN A 155 5.16 -7.98 -0.07
CA GLN A 155 5.95 -7.84 -1.30
C GLN A 155 7.42 -7.58 -0.97
N ARG A 156 7.70 -6.72 0.02
CA ARG A 156 9.07 -6.41 0.41
C ARG A 156 9.81 -7.61 0.97
N LEU A 157 9.12 -8.43 1.78
CA LEU A 157 9.67 -9.69 2.29
C LEU A 157 9.88 -10.71 1.16
N PHE A 158 8.93 -10.83 0.23
CA PHE A 158 9.03 -11.74 -0.91
C PHE A 158 10.24 -11.40 -1.79
N THR A 159 10.42 -10.14 -2.18
CA THR A 159 11.58 -9.74 -3.01
C THR A 159 12.91 -9.93 -2.28
N TRP A 160 12.93 -9.88 -0.95
CA TRP A 160 14.15 -10.18 -0.21
C TRP A 160 14.54 -11.65 -0.32
N ARG A 161 13.55 -12.54 -0.25
CA ARG A 161 13.77 -13.97 -0.38
C ARG A 161 14.03 -14.41 -1.83
N HIS A 162 13.37 -13.75 -2.78
CA HIS A 162 13.39 -14.04 -4.21
C HIS A 162 13.70 -12.75 -5.00
N PRO A 163 14.94 -12.26 -4.98
CA PRO A 163 15.33 -11.00 -5.61
C PRO A 163 15.11 -10.98 -7.13
N VAL A 164 15.35 -12.10 -7.83
CA VAL A 164 15.09 -12.19 -9.28
C VAL A 164 13.58 -12.20 -9.54
N GLY A 165 12.84 -13.06 -8.84
CA GLY A 165 11.38 -13.16 -9.00
C GLY A 165 10.67 -11.83 -8.71
N GLY A 166 11.04 -11.19 -7.59
CA GLY A 166 10.45 -9.92 -7.14
C GLY A 166 10.89 -8.68 -7.91
N SER A 167 11.88 -8.77 -8.80
CA SER A 167 12.32 -7.67 -9.68
C SER A 167 11.82 -7.79 -11.12
N ARG A 168 11.21 -8.93 -11.49
CA ARG A 168 10.63 -9.12 -12.83
C ARG A 168 9.50 -8.13 -13.09
N TRP A 169 9.47 -7.63 -14.33
CA TRP A 169 8.43 -6.71 -14.79
C TRP A 169 7.02 -7.27 -14.60
N LEU A 170 6.78 -8.54 -14.93
CA LEU A 170 5.49 -9.19 -14.74
C LEU A 170 5.01 -9.13 -13.28
N PHE A 171 5.91 -9.43 -12.33
CA PHE A 171 5.59 -9.38 -10.91
C PHE A 171 5.22 -7.95 -10.48
N TRP A 172 6.02 -6.95 -10.88
CA TRP A 172 5.73 -5.55 -10.58
C TRP A 172 4.42 -5.06 -11.19
N SER A 173 4.12 -5.43 -12.45
CA SER A 173 2.86 -5.10 -13.11
C SER A 173 1.66 -5.69 -12.37
N ILE A 174 1.77 -6.94 -11.91
CA ILE A 174 0.72 -7.57 -11.09
C ILE A 174 0.56 -6.83 -9.76
N MET A 175 1.65 -6.54 -9.04
CA MET A 175 1.57 -5.84 -7.75
C MET A 175 0.98 -4.43 -7.91
N LEU A 176 1.40 -3.69 -8.92
CA LEU A 176 0.86 -2.36 -9.21
C LEU A 176 -0.63 -2.42 -9.58
N GLY A 177 -1.02 -3.41 -10.39
CA GLY A 177 -2.43 -3.68 -10.70
C GLY A 177 -3.25 -3.94 -9.45
N MET A 178 -2.74 -4.77 -8.52
CA MET A 178 -3.39 -5.06 -7.24
C MET A 178 -3.53 -3.83 -6.34
N TYR A 179 -2.58 -2.88 -6.39
CA TYR A 179 -2.68 -1.62 -5.65
C TYR A 179 -3.69 -0.66 -6.29
N ALA A 180 -3.70 -0.55 -7.61
CA ALA A 180 -4.67 0.27 -8.33
C ALA A 180 -6.11 -0.24 -8.14
N MET A 181 -6.30 -1.55 -8.14
CA MET A 181 -7.59 -2.21 -7.98
C MET A 181 -8.30 -1.83 -6.67
N VAL A 182 -7.54 -1.60 -5.59
CA VAL A 182 -8.12 -1.20 -4.30
C VAL A 182 -8.82 0.14 -4.36
N PHE A 183 -8.32 1.11 -5.14
CA PHE A 183 -8.99 2.39 -5.29
C PHE A 183 -10.35 2.25 -5.98
N VAL A 184 -10.44 1.37 -6.98
CA VAL A 184 -11.71 1.04 -7.65
C VAL A 184 -12.68 0.41 -6.65
N PHE A 185 -12.22 -0.55 -5.83
CA PHE A 185 -13.06 -1.17 -4.81
C PHE A 185 -13.54 -0.18 -3.76
N ILE A 186 -12.67 0.71 -3.27
CA ILE A 186 -13.05 1.76 -2.33
C ILE A 186 -14.18 2.62 -2.93
N ALA A 187 -14.10 3.02 -4.20
CA ALA A 187 -15.15 3.80 -4.86
C ALA A 187 -16.48 3.04 -4.96
N VAL A 188 -16.44 1.76 -5.35
CA VAL A 188 -17.63 0.89 -5.43
C VAL A 188 -18.27 0.74 -4.04
N ILE A 189 -17.46 0.51 -3.01
CA ILE A 189 -17.95 0.28 -1.65
C ILE A 189 -18.52 1.55 -1.02
N ILE A 190 -17.90 2.72 -1.25
CA ILE A 190 -18.47 3.99 -0.80
C ILE A 190 -19.85 4.19 -1.44
N THR A 191 -19.94 4.00 -2.77
CA THR A 191 -21.22 4.11 -3.49
C THR A 191 -22.25 3.12 -2.94
N ALA A 192 -21.87 1.86 -2.77
CA ALA A 192 -22.72 0.82 -2.22
C ALA A 192 -23.14 1.12 -0.77
N SER A 193 -22.29 1.74 0.04
CA SER A 193 -22.60 2.06 1.43
C SER A 193 -23.54 3.25 1.58
N LEU A 194 -23.66 4.12 0.56
CA LEU A 194 -24.46 5.34 0.63
C LEU A 194 -25.82 5.22 -0.08
N VAL A 195 -25.86 4.61 -1.27
CA VAL A 195 -27.04 4.66 -2.16
C VAL A 195 -28.34 4.21 -1.50
N PRO A 196 -28.42 3.06 -0.81
CA PRO A 196 -29.68 2.61 -0.20
C PRO A 196 -30.19 3.54 0.91
N TYR A 197 -29.30 4.26 1.60
CA TYR A 197 -29.71 5.18 2.66
C TYR A 197 -30.15 6.53 2.11
N LEU A 198 -29.54 6.94 1.00
CA LEU A 198 -29.75 8.25 0.39
C LEU A 198 -30.88 8.28 -0.63
N TYR A 199 -31.35 7.14 -1.15
CA TYR A 199 -32.36 7.11 -2.21
C TYR A 199 -33.32 5.94 -2.04
N PHE A 200 -34.58 6.17 -2.39
CA PHE A 200 -35.52 5.07 -2.64
C PHE A 200 -35.11 4.34 -3.91
N ILE A 201 -34.95 3.03 -3.80
CA ILE A 201 -34.55 2.17 -4.92
C ILE A 201 -35.55 1.04 -5.09
N SER A 202 -35.77 0.60 -6.34
CA SER A 202 -36.67 -0.52 -6.60
C SER A 202 -36.15 -1.82 -5.95
N TYR A 203 -37.05 -2.75 -5.63
CA TYR A 203 -36.66 -4.05 -5.05
C TYR A 203 -35.64 -4.80 -5.91
N ARG A 204 -35.80 -4.77 -7.24
CA ARG A 204 -34.86 -5.39 -8.18
C ARG A 204 -33.46 -4.76 -8.10
N THR A 205 -33.40 -3.44 -8.07
CA THR A 205 -32.13 -2.70 -7.93
C THR A 205 -31.48 -2.96 -6.57
N TYR A 206 -32.30 -3.08 -5.53
CA TYR A 206 -31.86 -3.38 -4.17
C TYR A 206 -31.27 -4.80 -4.05
N GLU A 207 -31.87 -5.80 -4.69
CA GLU A 207 -31.31 -7.15 -4.78
C GLU A 207 -29.97 -7.18 -5.54
N GLN A 208 -29.88 -6.47 -6.66
CA GLN A 208 -28.62 -6.33 -7.41
C GLN A 208 -27.53 -5.62 -6.58
N TRP A 209 -27.91 -4.58 -5.83
CA TRP A 209 -27.02 -3.91 -4.89
C TRP A 209 -26.48 -4.87 -3.83
N ALA A 210 -27.32 -5.78 -3.32
CA ALA A 210 -26.89 -6.77 -2.34
C ALA A 210 -25.86 -7.75 -2.92
N GLN A 211 -26.10 -8.23 -4.14
CA GLN A 211 -25.17 -9.09 -4.86
C GLN A 211 -23.81 -8.40 -5.09
N VAL A 212 -23.81 -7.11 -5.41
CA VAL A 212 -22.57 -6.32 -5.55
C VAL A 212 -21.82 -6.23 -4.22
N ASN A 213 -22.51 -6.02 -3.09
CA ASN A 213 -21.88 -5.99 -1.77
C ASN A 213 -21.33 -7.37 -1.37
N GLN A 214 -22.07 -8.44 -1.63
CA GLN A 214 -21.63 -9.82 -1.39
C GLN A 214 -20.36 -10.13 -2.19
N ALA A 215 -20.35 -9.80 -3.49
CA ALA A 215 -19.16 -9.94 -4.34
C ALA A 215 -17.98 -9.11 -3.82
N ALA A 216 -18.22 -7.86 -3.40
CA ALA A 216 -17.19 -7.03 -2.78
C ALA A 216 -16.63 -7.67 -1.50
N GLY A 217 -17.48 -8.28 -0.66
CA GLY A 217 -17.05 -9.04 0.52
C GLY A 217 -16.11 -10.19 0.19
N VAL A 218 -16.46 -11.01 -0.81
CA VAL A 218 -15.61 -12.13 -1.27
C VAL A 218 -14.28 -11.62 -1.80
N ILE A 219 -14.32 -10.59 -2.63
CA ILE A 219 -13.13 -9.99 -3.22
C ILE A 219 -12.16 -9.49 -2.15
N VAL A 220 -12.66 -8.91 -1.06
CA VAL A 220 -11.82 -8.47 0.06
C VAL A 220 -11.13 -9.63 0.74
N VAL A 221 -11.87 -10.71 1.00
CA VAL A 221 -11.27 -11.93 1.56
C VAL A 221 -10.18 -12.44 0.63
N LEU A 222 -10.43 -12.53 -0.68
CA LEU A 222 -9.43 -12.92 -1.67
C LEU A 222 -8.23 -11.96 -1.69
N TYR A 223 -8.46 -10.66 -1.53
CA TYR A 223 -7.40 -9.66 -1.48
C TYR A 223 -6.51 -9.84 -0.26
N VAL A 224 -7.07 -10.10 0.93
CA VAL A 224 -6.28 -10.46 2.12
C VAL A 224 -5.48 -11.73 1.88
N MET A 225 -6.10 -12.74 1.26
CA MET A 225 -5.45 -14.00 0.92
C MET A 225 -4.27 -13.82 -0.06
N THR A 226 -4.18 -12.71 -0.81
CA THR A 226 -3.00 -12.46 -1.65
C THR A 226 -1.72 -12.26 -0.83
N SER A 227 -1.83 -11.65 0.36
CA SER A 227 -0.69 -11.54 1.29
C SER A 227 -0.29 -12.93 1.81
N VAL A 228 -1.27 -13.77 2.15
CA VAL A 228 -1.02 -15.16 2.56
C VAL A 228 -0.36 -15.96 1.44
N SER A 229 -0.88 -15.87 0.22
CA SER A 229 -0.35 -16.54 -0.96
C SER A 229 1.07 -16.09 -1.25
N LEU A 230 1.35 -14.78 -1.21
CA LEU A 230 2.69 -14.26 -1.49
C LEU A 230 3.71 -14.69 -0.42
N LEU A 231 3.28 -14.71 0.84
CA LEU A 231 4.08 -15.27 1.93
C LEU A 231 4.34 -16.77 1.71
N ALA A 232 3.30 -17.55 1.40
CA ALA A 232 3.42 -18.99 1.15
C ALA A 232 4.35 -19.28 -0.04
N LEU A 233 4.18 -18.58 -1.16
CA LEU A 233 5.07 -18.67 -2.33
C LEU A 233 6.53 -18.39 -1.95
N SER A 234 6.77 -17.46 -1.03
CA SER A 234 8.12 -17.14 -0.57
C SER A 234 8.84 -18.32 0.11
N TYR A 235 8.10 -19.21 0.76
CA TYR A 235 8.67 -20.30 1.58
C TYR A 235 8.51 -21.69 0.94
N LEU A 236 7.42 -21.91 0.20
CA LEU A 236 7.18 -23.15 -0.51
C LEU A 236 8.18 -23.35 -1.66
N PHE A 237 8.63 -22.25 -2.27
CA PHE A 237 9.65 -22.29 -3.31
C PHE A 237 11.01 -21.83 -2.73
N PRO A 238 12.04 -22.69 -2.73
CA PRO A 238 13.39 -22.25 -2.37
C PRO A 238 13.92 -21.27 -3.42
N PRO A 239 14.82 -20.33 -3.05
CA PRO A 239 15.47 -19.47 -4.02
C PRO A 239 16.21 -20.30 -5.05
N THR A 240 16.28 -19.75 -6.26
CA THR A 240 16.99 -20.40 -7.35
C THR A 240 18.49 -20.10 -7.28
N LYS A 241 19.33 -20.90 -7.94
CA LYS A 241 20.77 -20.60 -8.09
C LYS A 241 21.03 -19.22 -8.72
N LYS A 242 20.09 -18.73 -9.53
CA LYS A 242 20.15 -17.38 -10.11
C LYS A 242 19.93 -16.29 -9.06
N ASP A 243 19.14 -16.58 -8.03
CA ASP A 243 19.02 -15.70 -6.88
C ASP A 243 20.33 -15.71 -6.07
N GLU A 244 20.90 -16.90 -5.79
CA GLU A 244 22.17 -17.13 -5.04
C GLU A 244 23.35 -16.30 -5.58
N ASN A 245 23.52 -16.29 -6.90
CA ASN A 245 24.65 -15.62 -7.56
C ASN A 245 24.50 -14.10 -7.71
N LEU A 246 23.37 -13.52 -7.31
CA LEU A 246 23.06 -12.13 -7.57
C LEU A 246 23.47 -11.21 -6.42
N TYR A 247 24.16 -10.12 -6.73
CA TYR A 247 24.49 -9.09 -5.75
C TYR A 247 23.24 -8.36 -5.27
N THR A 248 23.07 -8.26 -3.95
CA THR A 248 21.99 -7.47 -3.35
C THR A 248 22.52 -6.32 -2.48
N TYR A 249 21.83 -5.18 -2.53
CA TYR A 249 22.10 -3.99 -1.73
C TYR A 249 21.16 -3.95 -0.54
N GLN A 250 21.72 -3.99 0.67
CA GLN A 250 20.96 -3.98 1.90
C GLN A 250 21.27 -2.77 2.78
N PRO A 251 20.34 -2.36 3.65
CA PRO A 251 20.57 -1.25 4.57
C PRO A 251 21.48 -1.68 5.74
N TRP A 252 22.80 -1.75 5.52
CA TRP A 252 23.79 -2.17 6.54
C TRP A 252 23.92 -1.22 7.72
N TRP A 253 23.52 0.04 7.56
CA TRP A 253 23.51 1.03 8.64
C TRP A 253 22.48 0.76 9.74
N ILE A 254 21.50 -0.12 9.51
CA ILE A 254 20.54 -0.55 10.53
C ILE A 254 21.21 -1.60 11.40
N LYS A 255 21.43 -1.25 12.68
CA LYS A 255 22.14 -2.11 13.65
C LYS A 255 21.20 -2.90 14.56
N SER A 256 19.97 -2.45 14.75
CA SER A 256 18.99 -3.06 15.67
C SER A 256 17.56 -2.81 15.19
N PHE A 257 16.64 -3.66 15.64
CA PHE A 257 15.18 -3.49 15.47
C PHE A 257 14.47 -3.24 16.80
N SER A 258 15.20 -2.78 17.83
CA SER A 258 14.58 -2.42 19.12
C SER A 258 13.57 -1.28 18.93
N PRO A 259 12.43 -1.29 19.65
CA PRO A 259 11.43 -0.21 19.61
C PRO A 259 12.02 1.20 19.79
N PHE A 260 13.06 1.33 20.62
CA PHE A 260 13.70 2.61 20.94
C PHE A 260 14.94 2.93 20.11
N TYR A 261 15.31 2.07 19.17
CA TYR A 261 16.48 2.29 18.32
C TYR A 261 16.14 3.20 17.14
N PHE A 262 17.01 4.18 16.85
CA PHE A 262 16.90 5.01 15.66
C PHE A 262 18.23 5.05 14.93
N VAL A 263 18.14 5.07 13.60
CA VAL A 263 19.31 5.13 12.71
C VAL A 263 20.09 6.44 12.95
N GLU A 264 21.41 6.38 12.81
CA GLU A 264 22.25 7.57 12.89
C GLU A 264 21.93 8.54 11.74
N LYS A 265 21.93 9.85 12.04
CA LYS A 265 21.55 10.88 11.06
C LYS A 265 22.48 10.81 9.84
N GLY A 266 21.89 10.76 8.65
CA GLY A 266 22.65 10.73 7.39
C GLY A 266 23.33 9.38 7.07
N ALA A 267 23.06 8.31 7.84
CA ALA A 267 23.74 7.03 7.63
C ALA A 267 23.35 6.35 6.30
N ALA A 268 22.08 6.45 5.89
CA ALA A 268 21.62 5.93 4.60
C ALA A 268 22.31 6.64 3.42
N GLN A 269 22.46 7.96 3.50
CA GLN A 269 23.13 8.78 2.50
C GLN A 269 24.62 8.48 2.44
N ARG A 270 25.29 8.33 3.60
CA ARG A 270 26.70 7.92 3.65
C ARG A 270 26.91 6.53 3.04
N ALA A 271 26.04 5.58 3.39
CA ALA A 271 26.06 4.23 2.84
C ALA A 271 25.90 4.24 1.31
N GLU A 272 24.97 5.04 0.81
CA GLU A 272 24.75 5.22 -0.62
C GLU A 272 25.94 5.86 -1.33
N LEU A 273 26.59 6.87 -0.71
CA LEU A 273 27.83 7.46 -1.24
C LEU A 273 28.97 6.43 -1.35
N THR A 274 29.16 5.59 -0.34
CA THR A 274 30.14 4.49 -0.41
C THR A 274 29.78 3.46 -1.46
N PHE A 275 28.50 3.10 -1.60
CA PHE A 275 28.04 2.16 -2.62
C PHE A 275 28.29 2.69 -4.03
N MET A 276 28.05 3.98 -4.26
CA MET A 276 28.32 4.62 -5.54
C MET A 276 29.80 4.61 -5.91
N ARG A 277 30.74 4.56 -4.96
CA ARG A 277 32.17 4.50 -5.28
C ARG A 277 32.64 3.13 -5.78
N ARG A 278 31.80 2.10 -5.71
CA ARG A 278 32.15 0.72 -6.08
C ARG A 278 32.03 0.44 -7.58
N ASN A 279 32.62 -0.70 -7.97
CA ASN A 279 32.64 -1.24 -9.32
C ASN A 279 31.23 -1.30 -9.97
N HIS A 280 31.17 -1.17 -11.29
CA HIS A 280 29.94 -1.12 -12.09
C HIS A 280 28.97 -2.28 -11.80
N ASN A 281 29.48 -3.50 -11.62
CA ASN A 281 28.67 -4.68 -11.31
C ASN A 281 27.91 -4.57 -9.98
N HIS A 282 28.51 -3.95 -8.96
CA HIS A 282 27.87 -3.78 -7.65
C HIS A 282 26.76 -2.74 -7.67
N ARG A 283 26.79 -1.77 -8.60
CA ARG A 283 25.79 -0.69 -8.69
C ARG A 283 24.42 -1.14 -9.18
N HIS A 284 24.38 -2.25 -9.92
CA HIS A 284 23.15 -2.87 -10.39
C HIS A 284 22.55 -3.86 -9.39
N ALA A 285 23.12 -3.96 -8.19
CA ALA A 285 22.63 -4.84 -7.14
C ALA A 285 21.16 -4.55 -6.79
N ILE A 286 20.37 -5.61 -6.65
CA ILE A 286 18.95 -5.48 -6.32
C ILE A 286 18.81 -5.03 -4.87
N ARG A 287 18.02 -3.98 -4.64
CA ARG A 287 17.80 -3.42 -3.29
C ARG A 287 16.80 -4.28 -2.53
N VAL A 288 17.21 -4.79 -1.37
CA VAL A 288 16.39 -5.66 -0.51
C VAL A 288 16.42 -5.18 0.95
N ILE A 289 15.58 -5.77 1.80
CA ILE A 289 15.50 -5.39 3.23
C ILE A 289 16.71 -5.93 4.02
N ALA A 290 16.99 -5.39 5.21
CA ALA A 290 18.12 -5.82 6.03
C ALA A 290 17.95 -7.23 6.62
N ALA A 291 18.93 -8.11 6.35
CA ALA A 291 19.09 -9.42 6.99
C ALA A 291 20.51 -9.57 7.59
N THR A 292 20.68 -10.46 8.56
CA THR A 292 22.02 -10.91 9.02
C THR A 292 22.41 -12.28 8.48
N HIS A 293 21.45 -13.13 8.09
CA HIS A 293 21.74 -14.39 7.43
C HIS A 293 21.38 -14.29 5.95
N HIS A 294 22.32 -14.69 5.10
CA HIS A 294 22.23 -14.53 3.65
C HIS A 294 22.24 -15.90 2.96
N HIS A 295 21.52 -15.96 1.85
CA HIS A 295 21.63 -17.02 0.86
C HIS A 295 22.30 -16.50 -0.43
N PHE A 296 22.81 -15.25 -0.42
CA PHE A 296 23.14 -14.47 -1.60
C PHE A 296 24.43 -13.67 -1.40
N ASN A 297 25.12 -13.33 -2.49
CA ASN A 297 26.26 -12.41 -2.46
C ASN A 297 25.79 -11.00 -2.07
N MET A 298 26.45 -10.43 -1.06
CA MET A 298 26.06 -9.16 -0.44
C MET A 298 27.07 -8.07 -0.74
N VAL A 299 26.60 -6.87 -1.11
CA VAL A 299 27.47 -5.70 -1.21
C VAL A 299 27.53 -5.03 0.17
N GLU A 300 28.43 -5.48 1.04
CA GLU A 300 28.51 -5.05 2.45
C GLU A 300 29.28 -3.75 2.65
N GLY A 301 28.87 -2.89 3.61
CA GLY A 301 29.68 -1.74 4.05
C GLY A 301 30.81 -2.17 5.00
N MET A 302 31.83 -1.32 5.18
CA MET A 302 33.10 -1.55 5.93
C MET A 302 32.98 -1.91 7.44
N THR A 303 31.85 -2.40 7.95
CA THR A 303 31.69 -2.71 9.38
C THR A 303 30.91 -4.01 9.61
N ASN A 304 31.60 -5.01 10.17
CA ASN A 304 31.05 -6.32 10.55
C ASN A 304 30.34 -6.34 11.91
N GLU A 305 30.17 -5.20 12.58
CA GLU A 305 29.47 -5.09 13.86
C GLU A 305 27.94 -5.04 13.67
N ARG A 306 27.34 -6.19 13.34
CA ARG A 306 25.87 -6.35 13.30
C ARG A 306 25.40 -7.35 14.36
N GLY A 307 24.35 -6.98 15.09
CA GLY A 307 23.56 -7.96 15.84
C GLY A 307 22.81 -8.91 14.89
N SER A 308 22.28 -10.03 15.40
CA SER A 308 21.49 -10.98 14.61
C SER A 308 20.11 -10.41 14.23
N LEU A 309 20.00 -9.80 13.05
CA LEU A 309 18.78 -9.32 12.40
C LEU A 309 18.13 -10.49 11.64
N THR A 310 17.49 -11.39 12.39
CA THR A 310 16.73 -12.49 11.81
C THR A 310 15.36 -12.01 11.30
N HIS A 311 14.88 -12.62 10.21
CA HIS A 311 13.58 -12.31 9.63
C HIS A 311 12.40 -13.05 10.27
N ASN A 312 12.65 -13.90 11.27
CA ASN A 312 11.60 -14.67 11.96
C ASN A 312 10.52 -13.77 12.56
N VAL A 313 10.93 -12.63 13.14
CA VAL A 313 9.99 -11.65 13.68
C VAL A 313 9.26 -10.90 12.56
N SER A 314 9.91 -10.60 11.44
CA SER A 314 9.24 -9.95 10.30
C SER A 314 8.17 -10.86 9.68
N MET A 315 8.45 -12.16 9.58
CA MET A 315 7.46 -13.17 9.18
C MET A 315 6.29 -13.23 10.15
N PHE A 316 6.58 -13.28 11.46
CA PHE A 316 5.55 -13.32 12.49
C PHE A 316 4.66 -12.07 12.43
N ILE A 317 5.25 -10.88 12.27
CA ILE A 317 4.51 -9.62 12.13
C ILE A 317 3.50 -9.74 10.99
N ILE A 318 3.95 -10.05 9.77
CA ILE A 318 3.08 -10.14 8.59
C ILE A 318 2.02 -11.24 8.77
N THR A 319 2.41 -12.41 9.29
CA THR A 319 1.47 -13.53 9.48
C THR A 319 0.39 -13.19 10.49
N ALA A 320 0.77 -12.65 11.64
CA ALA A 320 -0.14 -12.29 12.72
C ALA A 320 -1.09 -11.17 12.28
N THR A 321 -0.59 -10.13 11.62
CA THR A 321 -1.44 -9.02 11.14
C THR A 321 -2.37 -9.48 10.03
N THR A 322 -1.90 -10.31 9.10
CA THR A 322 -2.75 -10.90 8.05
C THR A 322 -3.86 -11.76 8.64
N ALA A 323 -3.56 -12.58 9.65
CA ALA A 323 -4.55 -13.44 10.30
C ALA A 323 -5.66 -12.61 10.99
N LEU A 324 -5.28 -11.57 11.74
CA LEU A 324 -6.25 -10.67 12.40
C LEU A 324 -7.15 -9.95 11.39
N ILE A 325 -6.56 -9.44 10.31
CA ILE A 325 -7.28 -8.78 9.21
C ILE A 325 -8.21 -9.77 8.49
N LEU A 326 -7.75 -11.00 8.25
CA LEU A 326 -8.51 -12.04 7.56
C LEU A 326 -9.76 -12.44 8.34
N VAL A 327 -9.66 -12.59 9.66
CA VAL A 327 -10.83 -12.91 10.51
C VAL A 327 -11.88 -11.79 10.39
N GLY A 328 -11.47 -10.53 10.47
CA GLY A 328 -12.38 -9.39 10.29
C GLY A 328 -13.03 -9.36 8.89
N ALA A 329 -12.27 -9.65 7.84
CA ALA A 329 -12.77 -9.72 6.47
C ALA A 329 -13.80 -10.85 6.27
N ILE A 330 -13.54 -12.04 6.83
CA ILE A 330 -14.45 -13.19 6.76
C ILE A 330 -15.75 -12.88 7.49
N LEU A 331 -15.68 -12.36 8.72
CA LEU A 331 -16.88 -12.00 9.49
C LEU A 331 -17.71 -10.96 8.76
N ARG A 332 -17.08 -9.92 8.21
CA ARG A 332 -17.76 -8.93 7.37
C ARG A 332 -18.42 -9.58 6.16
N CYS A 333 -17.73 -10.48 5.48
CA CYS A 333 -18.27 -11.20 4.34
C CYS A 333 -19.52 -12.00 4.73
N ILE A 334 -19.49 -12.73 5.85
CA ILE A 334 -20.65 -13.50 6.36
C ILE A 334 -21.86 -12.58 6.55
N VAL A 335 -21.67 -11.42 7.18
CA VAL A 335 -22.74 -10.43 7.41
C VAL A 335 -23.35 -9.94 6.09
N LEU A 336 -22.52 -9.64 5.08
CA LEU A 336 -23.01 -9.19 3.76
C LEU A 336 -23.84 -10.27 3.04
N PHE A 337 -23.55 -11.56 3.27
CA PHE A 337 -24.31 -12.68 2.70
C PHE A 337 -25.64 -12.96 3.41
N GLN A 338 -25.85 -12.45 4.62
CA GLN A 338 -27.11 -12.63 5.31
C GLN A 338 -28.26 -11.93 4.57
N PHE A 339 -28.02 -10.72 4.03
CA PHE A 339 -29.04 -9.91 3.33
C PHE A 339 -30.40 -9.90 4.05
N LYS A 340 -30.38 -9.55 5.34
CA LYS A 340 -31.55 -9.46 6.22
C LYS A 340 -31.73 -8.03 6.73
N TRP A 341 -32.94 -7.74 7.22
CA TRP A 341 -33.20 -6.54 8.01
C TRP A 341 -32.66 -6.68 9.43
N LYS A 342 -32.36 -5.54 10.06
CA LYS A 342 -31.85 -5.45 11.44
C LYS A 342 -32.74 -6.18 12.45
N ARG A 343 -34.07 -6.15 12.28
CA ARG A 343 -35.02 -6.88 13.15
C ARG A 343 -34.72 -8.38 13.25
N TYR A 344 -34.08 -8.95 12.23
CA TYR A 344 -33.70 -10.37 12.15
C TYR A 344 -32.17 -10.54 12.22
N GLU A 345 -31.48 -9.63 12.91
CA GLU A 345 -30.03 -9.67 13.03
C GLU A 345 -29.55 -10.90 13.82
N ASP A 346 -28.51 -11.54 13.29
CA ASP A 346 -27.80 -12.62 13.98
C ASP A 346 -26.71 -12.00 14.89
N THR A 347 -26.25 -12.73 15.91
CA THR A 347 -25.23 -12.27 16.88
C THR A 347 -23.91 -11.79 16.24
N ILE A 348 -23.63 -12.21 15.01
CA ILE A 348 -22.45 -11.80 14.23
C ILE A 348 -22.54 -10.32 13.79
N ALA A 349 -23.74 -9.77 13.66
CA ALA A 349 -23.95 -8.37 13.28
C ALA A 349 -23.90 -7.41 14.49
N GLU A 350 -23.88 -7.92 15.72
CA GLU A 350 -23.96 -7.10 16.94
C GLU A 350 -22.81 -6.09 17.08
N PRO A 351 -23.07 -4.93 17.72
CA PRO A 351 -22.06 -3.90 17.98
C PRO A 351 -20.78 -4.42 18.63
N LEU A 352 -20.89 -5.34 19.58
CA LEU A 352 -19.74 -5.91 20.28
C LEU A 352 -18.74 -6.55 19.32
N LEU A 353 -19.20 -7.38 18.37
CA LEU A 353 -18.32 -8.03 17.42
C LEU A 353 -17.65 -7.00 16.49
N GLY A 354 -18.38 -5.95 16.12
CA GLY A 354 -17.83 -4.81 15.37
C GLY A 354 -16.66 -4.12 16.10
N PHE A 355 -16.77 -3.90 17.41
CA PHE A 355 -15.67 -3.34 18.21
C PHE A 355 -14.49 -4.30 18.38
N ILE A 356 -14.74 -5.61 18.46
CA ILE A 356 -13.66 -6.60 18.49
C ILE A 356 -12.88 -6.56 17.18
N THR A 357 -13.56 -6.57 16.04
CA THR A 357 -12.87 -6.61 14.74
C THR A 357 -12.26 -5.27 14.36
N TRP A 358 -13.00 -4.18 14.48
CA TRP A 358 -12.55 -2.88 13.97
C TRP A 358 -11.85 -2.01 14.98
N GLY A 359 -12.01 -2.32 16.27
CA GLY A 359 -11.32 -1.69 17.38
C GLY A 359 -10.16 -2.55 17.84
N LEU A 360 -10.44 -3.70 18.46
CA LEU A 360 -9.43 -4.51 19.17
C LEU A 360 -8.39 -5.15 18.23
N PHE A 361 -8.81 -5.91 17.22
CA PHE A 361 -7.88 -6.56 16.30
C PHE A 361 -7.03 -5.56 15.53
N GLU A 362 -7.66 -4.50 15.03
CA GLU A 362 -6.97 -3.41 14.35
C GLU A 362 -6.01 -2.65 15.29
N SER A 363 -6.33 -2.53 16.58
CA SER A 363 -5.39 -1.99 17.59
C SER A 363 -4.19 -2.90 17.80
N PHE A 364 -4.38 -4.23 17.86
CA PHE A 364 -3.28 -5.17 17.93
C PHE A 364 -2.37 -5.10 16.70
N VAL A 365 -2.94 -4.96 15.51
CA VAL A 365 -2.16 -4.76 14.27
C VAL A 365 -1.27 -3.52 14.39
N ASN A 366 -1.79 -2.41 14.90
CA ASN A 366 -1.01 -1.18 15.10
C ASN A 366 0.10 -1.35 16.14
N ILE A 367 -0.20 -2.02 17.26
CA ILE A 367 0.81 -2.34 18.28
C ILE A 367 1.94 -3.18 17.68
N ILE A 368 1.59 -4.21 16.91
CA ILE A 368 2.57 -5.07 16.22
C ILE A 368 3.43 -4.25 15.25
N TYR A 369 2.84 -3.31 14.49
CA TYR A 369 3.61 -2.46 13.58
C TYR A 369 4.57 -1.50 14.30
N ILE A 370 4.11 -0.89 15.39
CA ILE A 370 4.89 0.08 16.18
C ILE A 370 6.01 -0.64 16.94
N VAL A 371 5.66 -1.63 17.77
CA VAL A 371 6.62 -2.39 18.60
C VAL A 371 7.54 -3.23 17.72
N GLY A 372 6.99 -3.82 16.65
CA GLY A 372 7.76 -4.58 15.68
C GLY A 372 8.73 -3.73 14.87
N ARG A 373 8.64 -2.39 14.90
CA ARG A 373 9.44 -1.47 14.10
C ARG A 373 9.48 -1.88 12.63
N VAL A 374 8.28 -2.02 12.06
CA VAL A 374 8.08 -2.37 10.65
C VAL A 374 8.81 -1.40 9.72
N ASP A 375 8.92 -0.13 10.13
CA ASP A 375 9.67 0.91 9.45
C ASP A 375 11.14 0.56 9.25
N LEU A 376 11.77 -0.16 10.18
CA LEU A 376 13.15 -0.63 10.07
C LEU A 376 13.24 -2.01 9.43
N ARG A 377 12.39 -2.95 9.88
CA ARG A 377 12.44 -4.36 9.47
C ARG A 377 12.13 -4.59 8.01
N LEU A 378 11.22 -3.79 7.46
CA LEU A 378 10.77 -3.88 6.07
C LEU A 378 11.21 -2.65 5.27
N TYR A 379 12.21 -1.93 5.76
CA TYR A 379 12.85 -0.87 5.01
C TYR A 379 13.57 -1.42 3.78
N ARG A 380 13.30 -0.83 2.62
CA ARG A 380 14.04 -1.06 1.38
C ARG A 380 14.62 0.28 0.95
N PRO A 381 15.93 0.38 0.65
CA PRO A 381 16.52 1.61 0.14
C PRO A 381 15.93 2.01 -1.22
N ASP A 382 15.71 3.31 -1.41
CA ASP A 382 15.13 3.88 -2.65
C ASP A 382 16.10 3.74 -3.83
N ILE A 383 15.61 3.82 -5.08
CA ILE A 383 16.46 3.72 -6.29
C ILE A 383 17.11 5.08 -6.57
N LEU A 384 18.40 5.08 -6.91
CA LEU A 384 19.12 6.30 -7.33
C LEU A 384 18.46 6.95 -8.56
N PRO A 385 18.34 8.29 -8.59
CA PRO A 385 17.80 9.00 -9.75
C PRO A 385 18.55 8.64 -11.04
N PRO A 386 17.86 8.52 -12.20
CA PRO A 386 18.47 8.15 -13.47
C PRO A 386 19.63 9.06 -13.90
N GLN A 387 19.53 10.35 -13.58
CA GLN A 387 20.54 11.37 -13.90
C GLN A 387 21.84 11.12 -13.13
N VAL A 388 21.74 10.82 -11.84
CA VAL A 388 22.88 10.48 -10.99
C VAL A 388 23.52 9.17 -11.48
N ARG A 389 22.71 8.18 -11.87
CA ARG A 389 23.24 6.95 -12.47
C ARG A 389 23.99 7.21 -13.78
N ALA A 390 23.45 8.07 -14.66
CA ALA A 390 24.04 8.36 -15.96
C ALA A 390 25.35 9.17 -15.87
N ILE A 391 25.40 10.20 -15.01
CA ILE A 391 26.60 11.01 -14.78
C ILE A 391 27.75 10.14 -14.27
N ILE A 392 27.46 9.25 -13.31
CA ILE A 392 28.49 8.44 -12.68
C ILE A 392 28.97 7.30 -13.61
N THR A 393 28.11 6.77 -14.49
CA THR A 393 28.58 5.85 -15.56
C THR A 393 29.55 6.54 -16.51
N ALA A 394 29.36 7.85 -16.77
CA ALA A 394 30.22 8.63 -17.65
C ALA A 394 31.55 9.06 -16.99
N GLU A 395 31.57 9.35 -15.69
CA GLU A 395 32.82 9.72 -14.99
C GLU A 395 33.77 8.52 -14.75
N GLN A 396 33.23 7.29 -14.64
CA GLN A 396 34.04 6.10 -14.38
C GLN A 396 34.61 5.42 -15.63
N SER A 397 34.01 5.60 -16.82
CA SER A 397 34.69 5.20 -18.06
C SER A 397 36.01 5.95 -18.26
N PHE A 398 36.21 7.06 -17.53
CA PHE A 398 37.42 7.89 -17.56
C PHE A 398 38.51 7.44 -16.57
N TYR A 399 38.16 6.75 -15.47
CA TYR A 399 39.11 6.16 -14.51
C TYR A 399 38.64 4.77 -14.04
N PRO A 400 39.30 3.68 -14.45
CA PRO A 400 39.04 2.35 -13.88
C PRO A 400 39.40 2.35 -12.39
N SER A 401 38.49 1.90 -11.53
CA SER A 401 38.79 1.73 -10.11
C SER A 401 39.76 0.56 -9.89
N GLU A 402 40.78 0.75 -9.06
CA GLU A 402 41.70 -0.31 -8.61
C GLU A 402 40.91 -1.49 -8.04
N SER A 403 41.30 -2.70 -8.45
CA SER A 403 40.77 -3.96 -7.96
C SER A 403 41.18 -4.15 -6.50
N GLU A 404 40.20 -4.26 -5.60
CA GLU A 404 40.43 -4.90 -4.30
C GLU A 404 40.60 -6.41 -4.62
N GLU A 405 41.85 -6.87 -4.68
CA GLU A 405 42.18 -8.29 -4.70
C GLU A 405 41.94 -8.86 -3.29
N ASP A 406 41.16 -9.93 -3.21
CA ASP A 406 40.86 -10.68 -1.99
C ASP A 406 42.13 -11.40 -1.50
N ASP A 407 42.91 -10.77 -0.62
CA ASP A 407 43.99 -11.39 0.15
C ASP A 407 43.42 -12.14 1.38
N GLU A 408 42.68 -13.23 1.17
CA GLU A 408 42.45 -14.25 2.21
C GLU A 408 42.38 -15.62 1.56
N ASP A 409 43.51 -16.34 1.52
CA ASP A 409 43.61 -17.80 1.75
C ASP A 409 45.03 -18.28 1.42
N ASP A 410 45.87 -18.52 2.44
CA ASP A 410 46.85 -19.63 2.48
C ASP A 410 47.69 -19.59 3.78
N ILE A 411 47.03 -19.84 4.91
CA ILE A 411 47.69 -20.35 6.11
C ILE A 411 46.95 -21.63 6.48
N TYR A 412 47.47 -22.78 6.05
CA TYR A 412 47.46 -24.09 6.72
C TYR A 412 47.61 -25.23 5.68
N THR A 413 48.84 -25.54 5.26
CA THR A 413 49.29 -26.95 5.17
C THR A 413 50.80 -27.05 5.00
N ARG A 414 51.49 -27.38 6.11
CA ARG A 414 52.83 -27.95 6.10
C ARG A 414 52.69 -29.47 6.19
N SER A 415 53.06 -30.20 5.14
CA SER A 415 53.52 -31.59 5.26
C SER A 415 54.25 -32.05 4.00
N SER A 416 55.57 -32.02 4.07
CA SER A 416 56.56 -32.94 3.48
C SER A 416 56.16 -33.83 2.30
N HIS A 417 56.81 -33.61 1.15
CA HIS A 417 57.57 -34.67 0.46
C HIS A 417 58.69 -34.06 -0.40
N GLU A 418 59.92 -34.47 -0.12
CA GLU A 418 61.09 -34.35 -0.99
C GLU A 418 60.92 -35.27 -2.21
N SER A 419 61.33 -34.78 -3.39
CA SER A 419 62.22 -35.52 -4.30
C SER A 419 62.54 -34.68 -5.56
N ASP A 420 63.79 -34.23 -5.61
CA ASP A 420 64.73 -34.44 -6.72
C ASP A 420 64.51 -33.90 -8.16
N ILE A 421 65.47 -33.02 -8.50
CA ILE A 421 66.42 -33.16 -9.63
C ILE A 421 66.13 -32.45 -10.98
N SER A 422 67.01 -31.46 -11.21
CA SER A 422 67.72 -31.04 -12.43
C SER A 422 67.01 -30.33 -13.59
N ALA A 423 67.44 -29.07 -13.74
CA ALA A 423 68.13 -28.50 -14.91
C ALA A 423 67.57 -28.77 -16.32
N VAL A 424 67.26 -27.68 -17.04
CA VAL A 424 67.94 -27.31 -18.29
C VAL A 424 67.62 -25.84 -18.61
N SER A 425 68.69 -25.06 -18.79
CA SER A 425 68.72 -23.73 -19.38
C SER A 425 68.57 -23.78 -20.90
N LYS A 426 67.90 -22.78 -21.50
CA LYS A 426 68.34 -22.16 -22.77
C LYS A 426 67.59 -20.84 -22.99
N GLY A 427 68.36 -19.79 -23.30
CA GLY A 427 67.89 -18.43 -23.53
C GLY A 427 67.87 -18.00 -25.00
N TYR A 428 67.88 -16.66 -25.17
CA TYR A 428 67.79 -15.80 -26.36
C TYR A 428 66.37 -15.59 -26.92
N SER A 429 65.98 -14.44 -27.48
CA SER A 429 66.33 -13.00 -27.39
C SER A 429 65.40 -12.29 -28.39
N SER A 430 64.89 -11.11 -28.02
CA SER A 430 64.56 -9.93 -28.83
C SER A 430 63.60 -9.98 -30.04
N ASP A 431 62.67 -9.01 -29.99
CA ASP A 431 62.09 -8.18 -31.08
C ASP A 431 60.64 -8.44 -31.56
N SER A 432 59.78 -7.50 -31.11
CA SER A 432 58.48 -6.93 -31.57
C SER A 432 57.92 -7.28 -32.97
N PRO A 433 56.59 -7.09 -33.28
CA PRO A 433 55.65 -6.13 -32.68
C PRO A 433 54.22 -6.62 -32.39
N LEU A 434 53.51 -5.77 -31.65
CA LEU A 434 52.08 -5.80 -31.30
C LEU A 434 51.15 -6.27 -32.44
N SER A 435 50.46 -7.40 -32.24
CA SER A 435 49.24 -7.80 -32.94
C SER A 435 48.10 -7.77 -31.94
N TYR A 436 47.11 -6.91 -32.17
CA TYR A 436 45.83 -6.91 -31.45
C TYR A 436 45.00 -8.10 -31.97
N ASP A 437 45.19 -9.28 -31.38
CA ASP A 437 44.24 -10.37 -31.56
C ASP A 437 42.98 -10.08 -30.72
N LYS A 438 41.85 -10.10 -31.43
CA LYS A 438 40.52 -9.86 -30.90
C LYS A 438 40.10 -11.06 -30.04
N VAL A 439 40.36 -10.98 -28.73
CA VAL A 439 39.85 -11.96 -27.77
C VAL A 439 38.35 -11.68 -27.56
N GLU A 440 37.50 -12.61 -28.02
CA GLU A 440 36.07 -12.56 -27.76
C GLU A 440 35.78 -12.84 -26.28
N PRO A 441 34.89 -12.06 -25.61
CA PRO A 441 34.56 -12.27 -24.21
C PRO A 441 33.65 -13.50 -24.00
N PRO A 442 33.72 -14.17 -22.83
CA PRO A 442 33.06 -15.45 -22.61
C PRO A 442 31.62 -15.25 -22.13
N TYR A 443 30.67 -15.01 -23.04
CA TYR A 443 29.23 -15.15 -22.73
C TYR A 443 28.46 -15.71 -23.92
N PRO A 444 27.34 -16.44 -23.68
CA PRO A 444 26.50 -16.95 -24.75
C PRO A 444 25.72 -15.80 -25.41
N THR A 445 25.80 -15.71 -26.73
CA THR A 445 24.88 -14.92 -27.55
C THR A 445 23.59 -15.72 -27.72
N ASP A 446 22.50 -15.27 -27.09
CA ASP A 446 21.17 -15.74 -27.44
C ASP A 446 20.72 -15.01 -28.72
N ASP A 447 20.40 -15.78 -29.75
CA ASP A 447 19.85 -15.33 -31.02
C ASP A 447 18.53 -14.59 -30.79
N VAL A 448 18.51 -13.28 -31.06
CA VAL A 448 17.27 -12.51 -31.20
C VAL A 448 16.98 -12.40 -32.69
N GLU A 449 16.00 -13.16 -33.16
CA GLU A 449 15.39 -12.97 -34.47
C GLU A 449 14.86 -11.53 -34.60
N ASP A 450 15.40 -10.83 -35.59
CA ASP A 450 15.03 -9.49 -36.02
C ASP A 450 13.74 -9.57 -36.84
N ASP A 451 12.63 -9.08 -36.29
CA ASP A 451 11.41 -8.83 -37.06
C ASP A 451 11.03 -7.34 -36.93
N ARG A 452 11.89 -6.49 -37.52
CA ARG A 452 11.54 -5.11 -37.84
C ARG A 452 10.74 -5.05 -39.15
N LYS A 453 9.45 -4.72 -39.04
CA LYS A 453 8.74 -3.99 -40.10
C LYS A 453 8.64 -2.50 -39.76
N THR A 454 9.32 -1.75 -40.60
CA THR A 454 9.37 -0.30 -40.85
C THR A 454 8.06 0.46 -40.69
N THR A 455 8.14 1.68 -40.12
CA THR A 455 7.69 2.93 -40.78
C THR A 455 8.44 4.15 -40.22
N ASP A 456 8.72 5.07 -41.13
CA ASP A 456 9.67 6.17 -41.06
C ASP A 456 9.28 7.40 -40.23
N SER A 457 10.35 8.03 -39.70
CA SER A 457 10.65 9.47 -39.55
C SER A 457 9.53 10.50 -39.28
N SER A 458 9.69 11.26 -38.20
CA SER A 458 10.00 12.70 -38.32
C SER A 458 10.43 13.30 -36.97
N SER A 459 11.58 13.97 -37.03
CA SER A 459 12.22 14.77 -35.99
C SER A 459 11.43 16.04 -35.67
N PHE A 460 11.32 16.40 -34.38
CA PHE A 460 11.00 17.77 -33.98
C PHE A 460 11.95 18.23 -32.88
N GLN A 461 12.69 19.30 -33.19
CA GLN A 461 13.82 19.85 -32.44
C GLN A 461 13.41 21.23 -31.93
N PHE A 462 13.60 21.49 -30.64
CA PHE A 462 13.27 22.76 -29.98
C PHE A 462 14.27 23.87 -30.34
N PRO A 463 13.84 25.12 -30.63
CA PRO A 463 14.75 26.25 -30.72
C PRO A 463 14.75 27.11 -29.44
N SER A 464 15.97 27.46 -29.01
CA SER A 464 16.33 28.42 -27.96
C SER A 464 16.22 29.89 -28.40
N GLU A 465 16.05 30.80 -27.44
CA GLU A 465 15.83 32.24 -27.62
C GLU A 465 17.05 33.11 -28.06
N ARG A 466 16.69 34.30 -28.59
CA ARG A 466 17.34 35.65 -28.64
C ARG A 466 18.14 36.03 -29.91
N PRO A 467 18.32 37.34 -30.26
CA PRO A 467 17.79 38.61 -29.70
C PRO A 467 17.21 39.63 -30.74
N GLU A 468 16.68 40.76 -30.20
CA GLU A 468 16.25 42.05 -30.77
C GLU A 468 16.87 42.57 -32.10
N LYS A 469 16.01 43.14 -32.99
CA LYS A 469 16.03 44.56 -33.46
C LYS A 469 14.98 44.91 -34.54
N ASP A 470 14.26 46.01 -34.30
CA ASP A 470 13.83 47.09 -35.22
C ASP A 470 13.10 46.78 -36.57
N LYS A 471 11.81 47.15 -36.69
CA LYS A 471 11.31 48.45 -37.24
C LYS A 471 9.85 48.40 -37.77
N LYS A 472 9.10 49.46 -37.39
CA LYS A 472 7.99 50.18 -38.08
C LYS A 472 6.65 49.45 -38.26
N ARG A 473 5.61 49.87 -37.52
CA ARG A 473 4.61 50.96 -37.81
C ARG A 473 3.69 50.63 -38.99
N ASP A 474 2.42 50.40 -38.71
CA ASP A 474 1.33 51.22 -39.24
C ASP A 474 0.05 51.12 -38.38
N LEU A 475 -0.71 52.21 -38.41
CA LEU A 475 -1.80 52.66 -37.53
C LEU A 475 -3.17 52.58 -38.23
N LYS A 476 -4.24 52.68 -37.42
CA LYS A 476 -5.66 53.02 -37.70
C LYS A 476 -6.56 51.85 -38.11
N HIS A 477 -7.84 51.72 -37.70
CA HIS A 477 -8.95 52.60 -37.24
C HIS A 477 -9.86 51.77 -36.28
N VAL A 478 -10.39 52.24 -35.12
CA VAL A 478 -11.67 52.98 -34.86
C VAL A 478 -12.85 52.39 -35.67
N GLU A 479 -13.93 51.83 -35.10
CA GLU A 479 -15.07 52.54 -34.48
C GLU A 479 -16.11 51.57 -33.86
N GLN A 480 -16.97 52.11 -33.00
CA GLN A 480 -18.00 51.52 -32.11
C GLN A 480 -19.29 50.98 -32.79
N ALA A 481 -19.99 50.08 -32.08
CA ALA A 481 -21.45 50.04 -31.79
C ALA A 481 -21.71 48.82 -30.84
N GLU A 482 -22.20 48.97 -29.60
CA GLU A 482 -23.62 49.04 -29.16
C GLU A 482 -24.47 47.90 -29.79
N ASP A 483 -25.20 47.01 -29.10
CA ASP A 483 -25.84 46.99 -27.77
C ASP A 483 -26.28 45.52 -27.43
N ASP A 484 -26.82 45.37 -26.20
CA ASP A 484 -27.77 44.35 -25.71
C ASP A 484 -27.30 43.06 -24.99
N GLU A 485 -27.27 43.22 -23.65
CA GLU A 485 -28.11 42.55 -22.64
C GLU A 485 -28.11 41.04 -22.35
N SER A 486 -28.13 40.79 -21.03
CA SER A 486 -28.60 39.62 -20.25
C SER A 486 -27.63 38.44 -20.13
N MET A 487 -26.96 38.24 -18.98
CA MET A 487 -27.48 37.73 -17.70
C MET A 487 -28.06 36.31 -17.86
N PHE A 488 -27.35 35.28 -17.38
CA PHE A 488 -27.80 34.39 -16.30
C PHE A 488 -26.80 33.25 -16.05
N HIS A 489 -26.49 33.09 -14.77
CA HIS A 489 -25.80 31.96 -14.17
C HIS A 489 -26.63 30.67 -14.23
N PHE A 490 -25.93 29.54 -14.40
CA PHE A 490 -25.98 28.41 -13.46
C PHE A 490 -24.57 27.80 -13.35
#